data_AF-A0A3D6CK62-F1
#
_entry.id   AF-A0A3D6CK62-F1
#
_cell.length_a   1.000
_cell.length_b   1.000
_cell.length_c   1.000
_cell.angle_alpha   90.00
_cell.angle_beta   90.00
_cell.angle_gamma   90.00
#
_symmetry.space_group_name_H-M   'P 1'
#
loop_
_entity.id
_entity.type
_entity.pdbx_description
1 polymer ?
#
loop_
_entity_poly.entity_id
_entity_poly.type
_entity_poly.pdbx_seq_one_letter_code
_entity_poly.pdbx_strand_id
1 'polypeptide(L)'
;LKRFSKTASLPLLGIWFIALLIIIFTAVEFGTTHSNFGHSIQKNPLKIATNDTLVLKIRNNDLIYYQHNLKRNSRKHQVEVNGTSLIYTNDIHLDIKRSNSNIAYIIIQKTSYAASSGKARKNAKEIKYEYTLEENKLILDAFFLSDLKNIFKDEEIALTIYVPQETNVYLDNSVKNFLSDVKNKTNMYDSDMVNHHFKMTNTVLKCTDCS
;
A
#
# COMPACT_ATOMS: atom_id res chain seq x y z
N LEU A 1 -9.01 56.00 16.93
CA LEU A 1 -8.47 55.10 15.88
C LEU A 1 -7.79 55.93 14.79
N LYS A 2 -6.50 55.73 14.54
CA LYS A 2 -5.76 56.42 13.45
C LYS A 2 -6.22 55.82 12.12
N ARG A 3 -6.89 56.60 11.26
CA ARG A 3 -7.30 56.19 9.92
C ARG A 3 -6.07 56.16 9.01
N PHE A 4 -5.85 55.05 8.30
CA PHE A 4 -4.83 54.98 7.26
C PHE A 4 -5.15 56.00 6.15
N SER A 5 -4.12 56.66 5.60
CA SER A 5 -4.31 57.57 4.46
C SER A 5 -4.80 56.76 3.25
N LYS A 6 -5.61 57.38 2.38
CA LYS A 6 -6.15 56.72 1.17
C LYS A 6 -5.03 56.15 0.27
N THR A 7 -3.85 56.77 0.30
CA THR A 7 -2.64 56.35 -0.42
C THR A 7 -2.07 55.02 0.07
N ALA A 8 -2.28 54.66 1.35
CA ALA A 8 -1.86 53.39 1.92
C ALA A 8 -2.96 52.31 1.91
N SER A 9 -4.25 52.70 1.92
CA SER A 9 -5.37 51.74 1.98
C SER A 9 -5.64 51.02 0.66
N LEU A 10 -5.43 51.69 -0.48
CA LEU A 10 -5.69 51.12 -1.81
C LEU A 10 -4.72 49.97 -2.19
N PRO A 11 -3.39 50.09 -2.02
CA PRO A 11 -2.47 48.98 -2.28
C PRO A 11 -2.67 47.82 -1.28
N LEU A 12 -3.00 48.12 -0.02
CA LEU A 12 -3.27 47.09 0.99
C LEU A 12 -4.50 46.24 0.61
N LEU A 13 -5.55 46.88 0.09
CA LEU A 13 -6.72 46.18 -0.43
C LEU A 13 -6.36 45.30 -1.64
N GLY A 14 -5.51 45.79 -2.55
CA GLY A 14 -5.02 45.01 -3.69
C GLY A 14 -4.22 43.77 -3.26
N ILE A 15 -3.29 43.91 -2.32
CA ILE A 15 -2.52 42.80 -1.75
C ILE A 15 -3.47 41.80 -1.07
N TRP A 16 -4.47 42.29 -0.34
CA TRP A 16 -5.47 41.45 0.31
C TRP A 16 -6.27 40.61 -0.70
N PHE A 17 -6.70 41.20 -1.82
CA PHE A 17 -7.39 40.45 -2.87
C PHE A 17 -6.50 39.40 -3.53
N ILE A 18 -5.24 39.71 -3.81
CA ILE A 18 -4.28 38.74 -4.38
C ILE A 18 -4.07 37.58 -3.41
N ALA A 19 -3.86 37.85 -2.12
CA ALA A 19 -3.73 36.82 -1.10
C ALA A 19 -4.99 35.95 -1.02
N LEU A 20 -6.18 36.54 -1.07
CA LEU A 20 -7.44 35.82 -1.08
C LEU A 20 -7.57 34.87 -2.29
N LEU A 21 -7.19 35.34 -3.48
CA LEU A 21 -7.24 34.50 -4.70
C LEU A 21 -6.26 33.32 -4.63
N ILE A 22 -5.06 33.53 -4.10
CA ILE A 22 -4.08 32.45 -3.88
C ILE A 22 -4.63 31.41 -2.90
N ILE A 23 -5.27 31.85 -1.81
CA ILE A 23 -5.91 30.95 -0.84
C ILE A 23 -7.03 30.14 -1.51
N ILE A 24 -7.91 30.77 -2.29
CA ILE A 24 -8.99 30.07 -2.99
C ILE A 24 -8.44 29.05 -3.97
N PHE A 25 -7.46 29.43 -4.79
CA PHE A 25 -6.85 28.54 -5.78
C PHE A 25 -6.18 27.33 -5.11
N THR A 26 -5.40 27.56 -4.05
CA THR A 26 -4.73 26.48 -3.30
C THR A 26 -5.73 25.57 -2.59
N ALA A 27 -6.84 26.12 -2.05
CA ALA A 27 -7.89 25.32 -1.43
C ALA A 27 -8.60 24.40 -2.43
N VAL A 28 -8.90 24.89 -3.64
CA VAL A 28 -9.51 24.09 -4.71
C VAL A 28 -8.55 22.99 -5.20
N GLU A 29 -7.28 23.33 -5.42
CA GLU A 29 -6.28 22.35 -5.86
C GLU A 29 -6.08 21.25 -4.80
N PHE A 30 -6.05 21.61 -3.52
CA PHE A 30 -5.96 20.66 -2.42
C PHE A 30 -7.19 19.74 -2.36
N GLY A 31 -8.39 20.31 -2.42
CA GLY A 31 -9.64 19.55 -2.36
C GLY A 31 -9.79 18.55 -3.52
N THR A 32 -9.40 18.95 -4.73
CA THR A 32 -9.47 18.06 -5.90
C THR A 32 -8.39 16.98 -5.91
N THR A 33 -7.23 17.23 -5.30
CA THR A 33 -6.13 16.26 -5.24
C THR A 33 -6.48 14.98 -4.48
N HIS A 34 -7.37 15.07 -3.49
CA HIS A 34 -7.81 13.93 -2.69
C HIS A 34 -9.15 13.32 -3.17
N SER A 35 -9.83 13.92 -4.17
CA SER A 35 -11.15 13.44 -4.61
C SER A 35 -11.10 12.32 -5.65
N ASN A 36 -10.00 12.20 -6.41
CA ASN A 36 -9.87 11.18 -7.46
C ASN A 36 -8.72 10.22 -7.16
N PHE A 37 -8.98 8.94 -7.40
CA PHE A 37 -8.00 7.87 -7.28
C PHE A 37 -7.71 7.22 -8.64
N GLY A 38 -6.62 6.46 -8.69
CA GLY A 38 -6.25 5.67 -9.85
C GLY A 38 -5.36 4.50 -9.44
N HIS A 39 -5.48 3.39 -10.18
CA HIS A 39 -4.77 2.16 -9.88
C HIS A 39 -3.81 1.74 -11.00
N SER A 40 -2.70 1.15 -10.59
CA SER A 40 -1.81 0.37 -11.43
C SER A 40 -1.81 -1.08 -10.95
N ILE A 41 -2.17 -2.02 -11.82
CA ILE A 41 -2.28 -3.43 -11.49
C ILE A 41 -1.19 -4.20 -12.21
N GLN A 42 -0.45 -5.03 -11.47
CA GLN A 42 0.51 -5.99 -12.01
C GLN A 42 0.11 -7.39 -11.58
N LYS A 43 0.14 -8.35 -12.52
CA LYS A 43 -0.18 -9.75 -12.25
C LYS A 43 1.02 -10.61 -12.61
N ASN A 44 1.57 -11.30 -11.62
CA ASN A 44 2.78 -12.11 -11.79
C ASN A 44 2.50 -13.56 -11.39
N PRO A 45 2.78 -14.56 -12.25
CA PRO A 45 2.66 -15.97 -11.89
C PRO A 45 3.69 -16.35 -10.82
N LEU A 46 3.28 -17.20 -9.87
CA LEU A 46 4.14 -17.79 -8.86
C LEU A 46 4.39 -19.25 -9.24
N LYS A 47 5.65 -19.61 -9.48
CA LYS A 47 6.04 -20.99 -9.80
C LYS A 47 6.23 -21.77 -8.50
N ILE A 48 5.16 -22.36 -8.00
CA ILE A 48 5.19 -23.19 -6.78
C ILE A 48 5.25 -24.65 -7.20
N ALA A 49 6.13 -25.44 -6.56
CA ALA A 49 6.20 -26.87 -6.82
C ALA A 49 4.91 -27.59 -6.38
N THR A 50 4.49 -28.60 -7.14
CA THR A 50 3.32 -29.40 -6.82
C THR A 50 3.50 -30.09 -5.46
N ASN A 51 2.49 -29.99 -4.58
CA ASN A 51 2.46 -30.50 -3.20
C ASN A 51 3.32 -29.76 -2.17
N ASP A 52 4.00 -28.69 -2.55
CA ASP A 52 4.78 -27.90 -1.60
C ASP A 52 3.90 -26.85 -0.88
N THR A 53 4.38 -26.34 0.25
CA THR A 53 3.71 -25.32 1.05
C THR A 53 4.22 -23.94 0.66
N LEU A 54 3.32 -23.05 0.22
CA LEU A 54 3.65 -21.65 0.01
C LEU A 54 3.85 -20.97 1.36
N VAL A 55 5.07 -20.55 1.64
CA VAL A 55 5.41 -19.82 2.86
C VAL A 55 5.33 -18.32 2.58
N LEU A 56 4.41 -17.63 3.25
CA LEU A 56 4.26 -16.19 3.13
C LEU A 56 5.00 -15.48 4.26
N LYS A 57 5.93 -14.61 3.88
CA LYS A 57 6.70 -13.78 4.81
C LYS A 57 6.65 -12.33 4.38
N ILE A 58 6.80 -11.43 5.34
CA ILE A 58 7.06 -10.02 5.06
C ILE A 58 8.36 -9.59 5.74
N ARG A 59 9.08 -8.66 5.12
CA ARG A 59 10.36 -8.16 5.65
C ARG A 59 10.45 -6.66 5.47
N ASN A 60 10.97 -5.96 6.49
CA ASN A 60 11.37 -4.57 6.37
C ASN A 60 12.84 -4.43 5.93
N ASN A 61 13.19 -3.30 5.34
CA ASN A 61 14.58 -2.90 5.16
C ASN A 61 14.94 -1.81 6.18
N ASP A 62 15.55 -2.22 7.29
CA ASP A 62 15.92 -1.33 8.39
C ASP A 62 17.03 -0.33 8.02
N LEU A 63 17.78 -0.57 6.94
CA LEU A 63 18.77 0.37 6.42
C LEU A 63 18.09 1.58 5.76
N ILE A 64 16.86 1.42 5.25
CA ILE A 64 16.08 2.53 4.68
C ILE A 64 15.31 3.24 5.79
N TYR A 65 14.56 2.49 6.60
CA TYR A 65 13.82 3.05 7.72
C TYR A 65 13.52 1.96 8.77
N TYR A 66 14.14 2.08 9.93
CA TYR A 66 13.92 1.16 11.04
C TYR A 66 12.54 1.36 11.68
N GLN A 67 11.79 0.27 11.85
CA GLN A 67 10.54 0.24 12.60
C GLN A 67 10.59 -0.81 13.69
N HIS A 68 10.74 -0.37 14.95
CA HIS A 68 10.70 -1.27 16.10
C HIS A 68 9.44 -2.15 16.14
N ASN A 69 8.28 -1.56 15.80
CA ASN A 69 7.00 -2.25 15.72
C ASN A 69 6.47 -2.17 14.28
N LEU A 70 6.98 -3.05 13.43
CA LEU A 70 6.58 -3.13 12.02
C LEU A 70 5.08 -3.49 11.91
N LYS A 71 4.29 -2.54 11.40
CA LYS A 71 2.85 -2.70 11.18
C LYS A 71 2.38 -1.85 10.04
N ARG A 72 1.23 -2.21 9.46
CA ARG A 72 0.59 -1.39 8.45
C ARG A 72 0.32 0.02 8.96
N ASN A 73 0.71 1.02 8.19
CA ASN A 73 0.51 2.43 8.52
C ASN A 73 0.58 3.32 7.27
N SER A 74 -0.36 4.26 7.16
CA SER A 74 -0.40 5.30 6.12
C SER A 74 0.57 6.46 6.36
N ARG A 75 1.31 6.46 7.48
CA ARG A 75 2.35 7.45 7.76
C ARG A 75 3.48 7.34 6.74
N LYS A 76 3.88 8.52 6.24
CA LYS A 76 4.90 8.73 5.21
C LYS A 76 6.17 9.22 5.88
N HIS A 77 7.30 8.62 5.53
CA HIS A 77 8.62 9.00 6.03
C HIS A 77 9.51 9.38 4.87
N GLN A 78 10.09 10.58 4.90
CA GLN A 78 11.11 10.95 3.92
C GLN A 78 12.39 10.16 4.22
N VAL A 79 12.92 9.48 3.20
CA VAL A 79 14.12 8.66 3.27
C VAL A 79 15.03 8.98 2.09
N GLU A 80 16.31 8.64 2.19
CA GLU A 80 17.25 8.72 1.08
C GLU A 80 17.67 7.32 0.66
N VAL A 81 17.52 7.00 -0.62
CA VAL A 81 17.96 5.72 -1.20
C VAL A 81 18.80 6.03 -2.43
N ASN A 82 20.08 5.61 -2.41
CA ASN A 82 21.05 5.84 -3.48
C ASN A 82 21.16 7.32 -3.89
N GLY A 83 21.20 8.24 -2.92
CA GLY A 83 21.29 9.70 -3.16
C GLY A 83 20.00 10.35 -3.67
N THR A 84 18.89 9.61 -3.71
CA THR A 84 17.57 10.13 -4.11
C THR A 84 16.64 10.20 -2.90
N SER A 85 16.08 11.38 -2.62
CA SER A 85 15.01 11.53 -1.62
C SER A 85 13.71 10.92 -2.11
N LEU A 86 13.14 10.01 -1.31
CA LEU A 86 11.91 9.27 -1.58
C LEU A 86 11.00 9.29 -0.34
N ILE A 87 9.76 8.85 -0.52
CA ILE A 87 8.83 8.59 0.57
C ILE A 87 8.72 7.09 0.81
N TYR A 88 8.97 6.68 2.05
CA TYR A 88 8.74 5.35 2.57
C TYR A 88 7.38 5.29 3.28
N THR A 89 6.56 4.29 2.93
CA THR A 89 5.23 4.06 3.52
C THR A 89 4.97 2.57 3.65
N ASN A 90 4.25 2.17 4.70
CA ASN A 90 3.93 0.76 5.00
C ASN A 90 2.43 0.50 4.91
N ASP A 91 1.71 1.19 4.03
CA ASP A 91 0.28 0.99 3.85
C ASP A 91 0.02 -0.13 2.84
N ILE A 92 0.28 -1.35 3.30
CA ILE A 92 0.21 -2.56 2.51
C ILE A 92 -0.86 -3.48 3.09
N HIS A 93 -1.83 -3.83 2.26
CA HIS A 93 -2.87 -4.80 2.55
C HIS A 93 -2.50 -6.13 1.91
N LEU A 94 -2.49 -7.21 2.69
CA LEU A 94 -2.21 -8.55 2.22
C LEU A 94 -3.45 -9.43 2.33
N ASP A 95 -3.93 -9.93 1.20
CA ASP A 95 -5.08 -10.83 1.10
C ASP A 95 -4.70 -12.11 0.36
N ILE A 96 -5.41 -13.21 0.64
CA ILE A 96 -5.19 -14.52 0.05
C ILE A 96 -6.53 -15.06 -0.44
N LYS A 97 -6.61 -15.40 -1.73
CA LYS A 97 -7.84 -15.85 -2.39
C LYS A 97 -7.63 -17.12 -3.17
N ARG A 98 -8.73 -17.83 -3.45
CA ARG A 98 -8.71 -18.96 -4.38
C ARG A 98 -8.45 -18.47 -5.80
N SER A 99 -7.46 -19.07 -6.45
CA SER A 99 -7.24 -18.93 -7.89
C SER A 99 -8.35 -19.60 -8.69
N ASN A 100 -8.84 -18.92 -9.74
CA ASN A 100 -9.75 -19.50 -10.72
C ASN A 100 -9.06 -20.44 -11.71
N SER A 101 -7.73 -20.54 -11.66
CA SER A 101 -6.93 -21.47 -12.45
C SER A 101 -6.11 -22.39 -11.54
N ASN A 102 -5.47 -23.39 -12.13
CA ASN A 102 -4.54 -24.29 -11.43
C ASN A 102 -3.15 -23.66 -11.21
N ILE A 103 -3.03 -22.34 -11.35
CA ILE A 103 -1.77 -21.60 -11.24
C ILE A 103 -1.89 -20.60 -10.11
N ALA A 104 -0.86 -20.55 -9.27
CA ALA A 104 -0.71 -19.52 -8.26
C ALA A 104 -0.17 -18.23 -8.89
N TYR A 105 -0.66 -17.07 -8.44
CA TYR A 105 -0.18 -15.78 -8.91
C TYR A 105 -0.40 -14.71 -7.85
N ILE A 106 0.39 -13.64 -7.91
CA ILE A 106 0.19 -12.44 -7.10
C ILE A 106 -0.36 -11.32 -7.97
N ILE A 107 -1.36 -10.61 -7.45
CA ILE A 107 -1.80 -9.32 -7.97
C ILE A 107 -1.26 -8.23 -7.03
N ILE A 108 -0.54 -7.28 -7.61
CA ILE A 108 -0.03 -6.09 -6.93
C ILE A 108 -0.81 -4.90 -7.48
N GLN A 109 -1.76 -4.40 -6.69
CA GLN A 109 -2.52 -3.21 -7.02
C GLN A 109 -1.97 -2.02 -6.24
N LYS A 110 -1.40 -1.06 -6.97
CA LYS A 110 -0.89 0.20 -6.43
C LYS A 110 -1.97 1.26 -6.62
N THR A 111 -2.32 1.98 -5.56
CA THR A 111 -3.28 3.09 -5.61
C THR A 111 -2.55 4.40 -5.30
N SER A 112 -2.94 5.47 -5.99
CA SER A 112 -2.53 6.83 -5.68
C SER A 112 -3.70 7.79 -5.94
N TYR A 113 -3.66 8.96 -5.32
CA TYR A 113 -4.67 10.01 -5.44
C TYR A 113 -4.11 11.23 -6.17
N ALA A 114 -4.94 11.92 -6.94
CA ALA A 114 -4.58 13.16 -7.63
C ALA A 114 -5.81 13.97 -8.05
N ALA A 115 -5.57 15.17 -8.61
CA ALA A 115 -6.62 16.02 -9.17
C ALA A 115 -7.41 15.38 -10.34
N SER A 116 -6.92 14.29 -10.93
CA SER A 116 -7.66 13.49 -11.91
C SER A 116 -7.24 12.03 -11.89
N SER A 117 -8.13 11.12 -12.27
CA SER A 117 -7.85 9.68 -12.32
C SER A 117 -6.70 9.31 -13.26
N GLY A 118 -6.47 10.09 -14.33
CA GLY A 118 -5.34 9.90 -15.24
C GLY A 118 -4.00 10.21 -14.57
N LYS A 119 -3.90 11.34 -13.86
CA LYS A 119 -2.72 11.70 -13.05
C LYS A 119 -2.50 10.70 -11.92
N ALA A 120 -3.58 10.31 -11.23
CA ALA A 120 -3.55 9.33 -10.15
C ALA A 120 -3.00 7.98 -10.62
N ARG A 121 -3.49 7.48 -11.77
CA ARG A 121 -2.97 6.27 -12.41
C ARG A 121 -1.49 6.38 -12.78
N LYS A 122 -1.03 7.55 -13.24
CA LYS A 122 0.40 7.77 -13.54
C LYS A 122 1.24 7.68 -12.26
N ASN A 123 0.84 8.36 -11.19
CA ASN A 123 1.53 8.28 -9.90
C ASN A 123 1.56 6.84 -9.37
N ALA A 124 0.43 6.13 -9.44
CA ALA A 124 0.33 4.74 -9.00
C ALA A 124 1.30 3.79 -9.74
N LYS A 125 1.61 4.08 -11.01
CA LYS A 125 2.64 3.34 -11.78
C LYS A 125 4.06 3.63 -11.32
N GLU A 126 4.32 4.84 -10.80
CA GLU A 126 5.63 5.29 -10.33
C GLU A 126 5.98 4.74 -8.95
N ILE A 127 5.00 4.26 -8.17
CA ILE A 127 5.23 3.58 -6.87
C ILE A 127 6.12 2.35 -7.07
N LYS A 128 7.22 2.29 -6.33
CA LYS A 128 8.20 1.19 -6.34
C LYS A 128 7.89 0.21 -5.22
N TYR A 129 7.67 -1.05 -5.60
CA TYR A 129 7.38 -2.14 -4.68
C TYR A 129 8.00 -3.41 -5.23
N GLU A 130 8.65 -4.17 -4.36
CA GLU A 130 9.39 -5.38 -4.71
C GLU A 130 8.97 -6.54 -3.80
N TYR A 131 9.26 -7.75 -4.27
CA TYR A 131 9.10 -8.98 -3.52
C TYR A 131 10.06 -10.01 -4.12
N THR A 132 10.37 -11.04 -3.35
CA THR A 132 11.24 -12.14 -3.79
C THR A 132 10.50 -13.46 -3.65
N LEU A 133 10.66 -14.34 -4.63
CA LEU A 133 10.21 -15.73 -4.55
C LEU A 133 11.46 -16.62 -4.53
N GLU A 134 11.77 -17.18 -3.37
CA GLU A 134 12.86 -18.13 -3.17
C GLU A 134 12.25 -19.51 -2.94
N GLU A 135 12.37 -20.41 -3.91
CA GLU A 135 11.71 -21.73 -3.88
C GLU A 135 10.18 -21.60 -3.70
N ASN A 136 9.67 -21.92 -2.52
CA ASN A 136 8.27 -21.83 -2.10
C ASN A 136 8.00 -20.68 -1.11
N LYS A 137 9.01 -19.83 -0.83
CA LYS A 137 8.91 -18.70 0.09
C LYS A 137 8.66 -17.42 -0.70
N LEU A 138 7.47 -16.86 -0.54
CA LEU A 138 7.13 -15.54 -1.06
C LEU A 138 7.43 -14.51 0.04
N ILE A 139 8.54 -13.79 -0.14
CA ILE A 139 9.03 -12.75 0.76
C ILE A 139 8.58 -11.40 0.20
N LEU A 140 7.59 -10.81 0.85
CA LEU A 140 7.03 -9.51 0.49
C LEU A 140 7.78 -8.40 1.21
N ASP A 141 8.01 -7.26 0.55
CA ASP A 141 8.51 -6.10 1.27
C ASP A 141 7.40 -5.46 2.12
N ALA A 142 7.75 -5.04 3.32
CA ALA A 142 6.81 -4.42 4.25
C ALA A 142 6.53 -2.93 3.97
N PHE A 143 7.12 -2.41 2.89
CA PHE A 143 7.10 -1.01 2.53
C PHE A 143 7.08 -0.84 1.00
N PHE A 144 6.75 0.36 0.56
CA PHE A 144 6.97 0.80 -0.80
C PHE A 144 7.59 2.19 -0.80
N LEU A 145 8.21 2.54 -1.93
CA LEU A 145 8.83 3.84 -2.13
C LEU A 145 8.08 4.64 -3.18
N SER A 146 7.85 5.90 -2.88
CA SER A 146 7.23 6.87 -3.80
C SER A 146 8.12 8.09 -3.99
N ASP A 147 7.82 8.87 -5.00
CA ASP A 147 8.48 10.14 -5.30
C ASP A 147 8.18 11.16 -4.19
N LEU A 148 9.18 11.97 -3.80
CA LEU A 148 9.03 13.02 -2.79
C LEU A 148 7.87 13.98 -3.08
N LYS A 149 7.58 14.25 -4.36
CA LYS A 149 6.45 15.09 -4.80
C LYS A 149 5.07 14.54 -4.38
N ASN A 150 5.00 13.28 -3.98
CA ASN A 150 3.77 12.58 -3.58
C ASN A 150 3.55 12.58 -2.05
N ILE A 151 4.36 13.29 -1.26
CA ILE A 151 4.29 13.28 0.22
C ILE A 151 2.90 13.60 0.80
N PHE A 152 2.11 14.42 0.12
CA PHE A 152 0.75 14.78 0.55
C PHE A 152 -0.35 13.94 -0.10
N LYS A 153 0.01 12.99 -0.97
CA LYS A 153 -0.94 12.09 -1.61
C LYS A 153 -1.10 10.84 -0.77
N ASP A 154 -2.30 10.29 -0.76
CA ASP A 154 -2.52 8.98 -0.18
C ASP A 154 -2.18 7.92 -1.21
N GLU A 155 -1.42 6.93 -0.76
CA GLU A 155 -0.90 5.86 -1.57
C GLU A 155 -0.92 4.59 -0.73
N GLU A 156 -1.32 3.50 -1.35
CA GLU A 156 -1.49 2.20 -0.71
C GLU A 156 -1.17 1.10 -1.72
N ILE A 157 -0.84 -0.08 -1.21
CA ILE A 157 -0.68 -1.28 -2.03
C ILE A 157 -1.59 -2.38 -1.49
N ALA A 158 -2.43 -2.92 -2.36
CA ALA A 158 -3.16 -4.15 -2.10
C ALA A 158 -2.47 -5.32 -2.83
N LEU A 159 -1.96 -6.25 -2.03
CA LEU A 159 -1.38 -7.52 -2.46
C LEU A 159 -2.46 -8.58 -2.33
N THR A 160 -2.78 -9.27 -3.42
CA THR A 160 -3.68 -10.42 -3.38
C THR A 160 -2.98 -11.63 -3.96
N ILE A 161 -2.76 -12.63 -3.11
CA ILE A 161 -2.14 -13.89 -3.50
C ILE A 161 -3.25 -14.87 -3.85
N TYR A 162 -3.29 -15.27 -5.11
CA TYR A 162 -4.22 -16.27 -5.61
C TYR A 162 -3.55 -17.63 -5.61
N VAL A 163 -4.10 -18.57 -4.86
CA VAL A 163 -3.59 -19.96 -4.78
C VAL A 163 -4.64 -20.96 -5.28
N PRO A 164 -4.25 -21.99 -6.04
CA PRO A 164 -5.17 -23.05 -6.47
C PRO A 164 -5.77 -23.81 -5.29
N GLN A 165 -6.88 -24.51 -5.55
CA GLN A 165 -7.43 -25.45 -4.58
C GLN A 165 -6.39 -26.51 -4.20
N GLU A 166 -6.47 -27.04 -2.97
CA GLU A 166 -5.59 -28.03 -2.38
C GLU A 166 -4.15 -27.54 -2.09
N THR A 167 -3.83 -26.29 -2.40
CA THR A 167 -2.53 -25.68 -2.08
C THR A 167 -2.40 -25.47 -0.57
N ASN A 168 -1.26 -25.85 0.00
CA ASN A 168 -0.90 -25.54 1.38
C ASN A 168 -0.24 -24.15 1.45
N VAL A 169 -0.63 -23.35 2.43
CA VAL A 169 -0.10 -22.02 2.70
C VAL A 169 0.28 -21.94 4.17
N TYR A 170 1.49 -21.51 4.46
CA TYR A 170 1.94 -21.19 5.81
C TYR A 170 2.09 -19.68 5.96
N LEU A 171 1.49 -19.13 7.02
CA LEU A 171 1.54 -17.70 7.32
C LEU A 171 2.58 -17.45 8.41
N ASP A 172 3.73 -16.89 8.05
CA ASP A 172 4.77 -16.57 9.03
C ASP A 172 4.33 -15.46 9.99
N ASN A 173 4.81 -15.45 11.23
CA ASN A 173 4.49 -14.40 12.21
C ASN A 173 4.66 -12.97 11.67
N SER A 174 5.62 -12.77 10.76
CA SER A 174 5.89 -11.47 10.16
C SER A 174 4.69 -10.85 9.43
N VAL A 175 3.80 -11.65 8.82
CA VAL A 175 2.66 -11.10 8.05
C VAL A 175 1.51 -10.60 8.94
N LYS A 176 1.55 -10.86 10.25
CA LYS A 176 0.46 -10.62 11.21
C LYS A 176 -0.21 -9.24 11.07
N ASN A 177 0.61 -8.20 10.96
CA ASN A 177 0.14 -6.82 10.95
C ASN A 177 -0.20 -6.27 9.55
N PHE A 178 -0.16 -7.14 8.53
CA PHE A 178 -0.41 -6.78 7.13
C PHE A 178 -1.55 -7.59 6.50
N LEU A 179 -1.90 -8.75 7.07
CA LEU A 179 -3.08 -9.50 6.66
C LEU A 179 -4.33 -8.62 6.78
N SER A 180 -5.17 -8.66 5.74
CA SER A 180 -6.35 -7.81 5.60
C SER A 180 -7.47 -8.57 4.89
N ASP A 181 -8.53 -8.87 5.63
CA ASP A 181 -9.76 -9.52 5.18
C ASP A 181 -9.58 -10.95 4.63
N VAL A 182 -8.61 -11.69 5.17
CA VAL A 182 -8.32 -13.06 4.71
C VAL A 182 -9.43 -14.01 5.14
N LYS A 183 -10.20 -14.49 4.16
CA LYS A 183 -11.32 -15.39 4.43
C LYS A 183 -10.84 -16.78 4.82
N ASN A 184 -11.32 -17.25 5.96
CA ASN A 184 -11.07 -18.59 6.47
C ASN A 184 -12.36 -19.27 6.97
N LYS A 185 -12.35 -20.60 7.06
CA LYS A 185 -13.53 -21.41 7.36
C LYS A 185 -14.10 -21.22 8.78
N THR A 186 -13.26 -20.86 9.75
CA THR A 186 -13.62 -20.77 11.18
C THR A 186 -13.86 -19.34 11.65
N ASN A 187 -13.84 -18.35 10.75
CA ASN A 187 -13.91 -16.93 11.08
C ASN A 187 -12.85 -16.49 12.11
N MET A 188 -11.66 -17.10 12.03
CA MET A 188 -10.47 -16.70 12.78
C MET A 188 -10.05 -15.29 12.39
N TYR A 189 -9.63 -14.46 13.34
CA TYR A 189 -9.09 -13.15 13.02
C TYR A 189 -7.78 -13.27 12.26
N ASP A 190 -7.56 -12.41 11.28
CA ASP A 190 -6.35 -12.39 10.45
C ASP A 190 -5.05 -12.43 11.28
N SER A 191 -5.01 -11.70 12.39
CA SER A 191 -3.86 -11.66 13.30
C SER A 191 -3.57 -12.98 14.01
N ASP A 192 -4.58 -13.85 14.14
CA ASP A 192 -4.51 -15.15 14.80
C ASP A 192 -4.23 -16.26 13.77
N MET A 193 -4.30 -15.96 12.48
CA MET A 193 -3.97 -16.92 11.41
C MET A 193 -2.46 -17.13 11.24
N VAL A 194 -1.60 -16.32 11.85
CA VAL A 194 -0.15 -16.50 11.72
C VAL A 194 0.37 -17.69 12.52
N ASN A 195 1.53 -18.21 12.13
CA ASN A 195 2.17 -19.42 12.67
C ASN A 195 1.35 -20.70 12.48
N HIS A 196 0.42 -20.70 11.52
CA HIS A 196 -0.45 -21.82 11.22
C HIS A 196 -0.38 -22.20 9.74
N HIS A 197 -0.69 -23.47 9.46
CA HIS A 197 -0.85 -24.00 8.13
C HIS A 197 -2.32 -23.97 7.71
N PHE A 198 -2.54 -23.56 6.47
CA PHE A 198 -3.86 -23.53 5.85
C PHE A 198 -3.84 -24.27 4.54
N LYS A 199 -4.97 -24.91 4.23
CA LYS A 199 -5.22 -25.51 2.94
C LYS A 199 -6.30 -24.72 2.21
N MET A 200 -6.02 -24.33 0.97
CA MET A 200 -7.00 -23.63 0.14
C MET A 200 -8.11 -24.58 -0.28
N THR A 201 -9.34 -24.26 0.12
CA THR A 201 -10.54 -25.00 -0.30
C THR A 201 -11.09 -24.44 -1.62
N ASN A 202 -12.30 -24.87 -2.00
CA ASN A 202 -13.00 -24.31 -3.15
C ASN A 202 -13.41 -22.83 -2.98
N THR A 203 -13.28 -22.25 -1.79
CA THR A 203 -13.71 -20.87 -1.50
C THR A 203 -12.74 -20.10 -0.61
N VAL A 204 -12.33 -20.69 0.51
CA VAL A 204 -11.59 -20.01 1.59
C VAL A 204 -10.45 -20.88 2.13
N LEU A 205 -9.59 -20.31 2.97
CA LEU A 205 -8.56 -21.07 3.69
C LEU A 205 -9.17 -21.91 4.82
N LYS A 206 -8.73 -23.16 4.98
CA LYS A 206 -9.05 -24.02 6.11
C LYS A 206 -7.77 -24.29 6.89
N CYS A 207 -7.73 -23.92 8.17
CA CYS A 207 -6.59 -24.24 9.02
C CYS A 207 -6.45 -25.76 9.20
N THR A 208 -5.21 -26.24 9.20
CA THR A 208 -4.88 -27.67 9.33
C THR A 208 -4.22 -28.02 10.66
N ASP A 209 -3.74 -27.03 11.42
CA ASP A 209 -3.00 -27.22 12.69
C ASP A 209 -3.48 -26.32 13.84
N CYS A 210 -4.65 -25.69 13.72
CA CYS A 210 -5.23 -24.82 14.75
C CYS A 210 -5.92 -25.61 15.90
N SER A 211 -5.34 -26.72 16.32
CA SER A 211 -5.88 -27.59 17.39
C SER A 211 -5.38 -27.21 18.76
#